data_AF-A0A435XTY0-F1
#
_entry.id   AF-A0A435XTY0-F1
#
_cell.length_a   1.000
_cell.length_b   1.000
_cell.length_c   1.000
_cell.angle_alpha   90.00
_cell.angle_beta   90.00
_cell.angle_gamma   90.00
#
_symmetry.space_group_name_H-M   'P 1'
#
loop_
_entity.id
_entity.type
_entity.pdbx_description
1 polymer ?
#
loop_
_entity_poly.entity_id
_entity_poly.type
_entity_poly.pdbx_seq_one_letter_code
_entity_poly.pdbx_strand_id
1 'polypeptide(L)'
;MHPVATIAAIVDQHAEDAAFLWLRRRREIDGSILEETDIGRIDQRLDANIEGLMAAGKAGWDAARARFTDYAEPGELFALGTLALHWGDADLVAIAIDAAASLGEAGLSSLSAPVAPPP
;
A
#
# COMPACT_ATOMS: atom_id res chain seq x y z
N MET A 1 -13.44 -18.74 8.67
CA MET A 1 -13.60 -17.65 7.70
C MET A 1 -14.21 -18.25 6.43
N HIS A 2 -15.34 -17.73 5.96
CA HIS A 2 -15.89 -18.15 4.67
C HIS A 2 -15.06 -17.50 3.56
N PRO A 3 -14.71 -18.22 2.48
CA PRO A 3 -13.99 -17.62 1.36
C PRO A 3 -14.89 -16.54 0.74
N VAL A 4 -14.45 -15.28 0.80
CA VAL A 4 -15.07 -14.18 0.07
C VAL A 4 -14.68 -14.34 -1.39
N ALA A 5 -15.66 -14.39 -2.28
CA ALA A 5 -15.39 -14.38 -3.72
C ALA A 5 -14.73 -13.05 -4.09
N THR A 6 -13.55 -13.08 -4.68
CA THR A 6 -12.82 -11.89 -5.15
C THR A 6 -12.96 -11.74 -6.66
N ILE A 7 -12.98 -10.49 -7.14
CA ILE A 7 -12.90 -10.16 -8.56
C ILE A 7 -11.47 -9.70 -8.82
N ALA A 8 -10.66 -10.53 -9.49
CA ALA A 8 -9.22 -10.30 -9.63
C ALA A 8 -8.86 -8.90 -10.16
N ALA A 9 -9.57 -8.40 -11.16
CA ALA A 9 -9.35 -7.06 -11.71
C ALA A 9 -9.59 -5.92 -10.71
N ILE A 10 -10.54 -6.09 -9.78
CA ILE A 10 -10.82 -5.10 -8.73
C ILE A 10 -9.73 -5.13 -7.66
N VAL A 11 -9.26 -6.32 -7.29
CA VAL A 11 -8.16 -6.47 -6.33
C VAL A 11 -6.87 -5.88 -6.89
N ASP A 12 -6.60 -6.08 -8.18
CA ASP A 12 -5.45 -5.48 -8.84
C ASP A 12 -5.55 -3.95 -8.91
N GLN A 13 -6.75 -3.42 -9.20
CA GLN A 13 -6.99 -1.96 -9.14
C GLN A 13 -6.73 -1.39 -7.74
N HIS A 14 -7.13 -2.09 -6.67
CA HIS A 14 -6.84 -1.66 -5.30
C HIS A 14 -5.34 -1.60 -5.03
N ALA A 15 -4.55 -2.55 -5.56
CA ALA A 15 -3.09 -2.55 -5.42
C ALA A 15 -2.46 -1.37 -6.16
N GLU A 16 -2.92 -1.08 -7.39
CA GLU A 16 -2.48 0.10 -8.16
C GLU A 16 -2.80 1.41 -7.45
N ASP A 17 -4.07 1.58 -7.08
CA ASP A 17 -4.57 2.84 -6.55
C ASP A 17 -3.92 3.13 -5.20
N ALA A 18 -3.69 2.12 -4.37
CA ALA A 18 -2.96 2.28 -3.12
C ALA A 18 -1.53 2.80 -3.35
N ALA A 19 -0.78 2.16 -4.26
CA ALA A 19 0.58 2.57 -4.59
C ALA A 19 0.62 4.00 -5.15
N PHE A 20 -0.25 4.30 -6.10
CA PHE A 20 -0.36 5.61 -6.74
C PHE A 20 -0.75 6.71 -5.75
N LEU A 21 -1.79 6.49 -4.95
CA LEU A 21 -2.29 7.49 -4.00
C LEU A 21 -1.27 7.77 -2.90
N TRP A 22 -0.54 6.76 -2.43
CA TRP A 22 0.55 6.97 -1.47
C TRP A 22 1.67 7.83 -2.05
N LEU A 23 2.11 7.54 -3.29
CA LEU A 23 3.15 8.33 -3.94
C LEU A 23 2.69 9.77 -4.17
N ARG A 24 1.43 9.97 -4.56
CA ARG A 24 0.84 11.30 -4.68
C ARG A 24 0.82 12.01 -3.33
N ARG A 25 0.32 11.36 -2.27
CA ARG A 25 0.29 11.91 -0.91
C ARG A 25 1.66 12.43 -0.49
N ARG A 26 2.72 11.64 -0.68
CA ARG A 26 4.09 12.06 -0.35
C ARG A 26 4.50 13.34 -1.07
N ARG A 27 4.26 13.40 -2.39
CA ARG A 27 4.62 14.58 -3.21
C ARG A 27 3.89 15.84 -2.74
N GLU A 28 2.65 15.70 -2.30
CA GLU A 28 1.85 16.83 -1.84
C GLU A 28 2.27 17.32 -0.44
N ILE A 29 2.63 16.39 0.45
CA ILE A 29 3.23 16.73 1.76
C ILE A 29 4.57 17.46 1.57
N ASP A 30 5.42 16.99 0.66
CA ASP A 30 6.72 17.59 0.40
C ASP A 30 6.61 18.93 -0.38
N GLY A 31 5.58 19.08 -1.21
CA GLY A 31 5.40 20.19 -2.14
C GLY A 31 4.48 21.34 -1.68
N SER A 32 3.66 21.13 -0.65
CA SER A 32 2.70 22.12 -0.12
C SER A 32 1.78 22.76 -1.18
N ILE A 33 1.38 22.00 -2.20
CA ILE A 33 0.54 22.53 -3.30
C ILE A 33 -0.97 22.45 -2.96
N LEU A 34 -1.37 21.48 -2.14
CA LEU A 34 -2.77 21.21 -1.80
C LEU A 34 -3.16 21.77 -0.41
N GLU A 35 -4.44 22.14 -0.28
CA GLU A 35 -5.04 22.45 1.02
C GLU A 35 -5.22 21.17 1.86
N GLU A 36 -5.27 21.28 3.19
CA GLU A 36 -5.40 20.15 4.12
C GLU A 36 -6.58 19.20 3.77
N THR A 37 -7.70 19.79 3.30
CA THR A 37 -8.89 19.05 2.87
C THR A 37 -8.62 18.10 1.69
N ASP A 38 -7.73 18.48 0.77
CA ASP A 38 -7.41 17.68 -0.40
C ASP A 38 -6.49 16.51 -0.06
N ILE A 39 -5.57 16.69 0.90
CA ILE A 39 -4.76 15.61 1.47
C ILE A 39 -5.66 14.59 2.18
N GLY A 40 -6.64 15.06 2.97
CA GLY A 40 -7.60 14.17 3.63
C GLY A 40 -8.41 13.30 2.67
N ARG A 41 -8.72 13.79 1.46
CA ARG A 41 -9.38 12.98 0.41
C ARG A 41 -8.46 11.93 -0.19
N ILE A 42 -7.16 12.20 -0.29
CA ILE A 42 -6.18 11.21 -0.74
C ILE A 42 -6.07 10.11 0.32
N ASP A 43 -5.98 10.47 1.60
CA ASP A 43 -5.86 9.53 2.71
C ASP A 43 -7.08 8.61 2.81
N GLN A 44 -8.29 9.15 2.74
CA GLN A 44 -9.53 8.33 2.73
C GLN A 44 -9.57 7.32 1.57
N ARG A 45 -9.12 7.72 0.38
CA ARG A 45 -9.09 6.82 -0.79
C ARG A 45 -7.98 5.78 -0.65
N LEU A 46 -6.84 6.17 -0.10
CA LEU A 46 -5.73 5.25 0.17
C LEU A 46 -6.17 4.17 1.15
N ASP A 47 -6.77 4.55 2.27
CA ASP A 47 -7.29 3.63 3.28
C ASP A 47 -8.32 2.67 2.69
N ALA A 48 -9.28 3.16 1.90
CA ALA A 48 -10.28 2.31 1.27
C ALA A 48 -9.68 1.25 0.33
N ASN A 49 -8.59 1.58 -0.38
CA ASN A 49 -7.90 0.62 -1.24
C ASN A 49 -7.12 -0.42 -0.42
N ILE A 50 -6.46 0.00 0.66
CA ILE A 50 -5.76 -0.89 1.58
C ILE A 50 -6.76 -1.84 2.27
N GLU A 51 -7.89 -1.34 2.74
CA GLU A 51 -8.98 -2.15 3.30
C GLU A 51 -9.52 -3.17 2.28
N GLY A 52 -9.67 -2.75 1.01
CA GLY A 52 -10.05 -3.65 -0.09
C GLY A 52 -9.06 -4.80 -0.29
N LEU A 53 -7.76 -4.52 -0.23
CA LEU A 53 -6.70 -5.55 -0.28
C LEU A 53 -6.74 -6.48 0.94
N MET A 54 -6.93 -5.93 2.14
CA MET A 54 -7.05 -6.73 3.38
C MET A 54 -8.27 -7.65 3.33
N ALA A 55 -9.41 -7.15 2.87
CA ALA A 55 -10.64 -7.93 2.71
C ALA A 55 -10.48 -9.06 1.68
N ALA A 56 -9.65 -8.86 0.65
CA ALA A 56 -9.31 -9.87 -0.34
C ALA A 56 -8.34 -10.96 0.18
N GLY A 57 -7.75 -10.78 1.37
CA GLY A 57 -6.86 -11.75 2.01
C GLY A 57 -5.68 -12.15 1.12
N LYS A 58 -5.48 -13.45 0.91
CA LYS A 58 -4.40 -13.97 0.06
C LYS A 58 -4.41 -13.39 -1.36
N ALA A 59 -5.59 -13.13 -1.94
CA ALA A 59 -5.67 -12.52 -3.26
C ALA A 59 -5.15 -11.08 -3.27
N GLY A 60 -5.41 -10.32 -2.19
CA GLY A 60 -4.86 -8.97 -2.01
C GLY A 60 -3.34 -8.98 -1.87
N TRP A 61 -2.81 -9.92 -1.09
CA TRP A 61 -1.36 -10.13 -0.99
C TRP A 61 -0.72 -10.46 -2.34
N ASP A 62 -1.28 -11.44 -3.05
CA ASP A 62 -0.72 -11.88 -4.33
C ASP A 62 -0.76 -10.74 -5.37
N ALA A 63 -1.81 -9.92 -5.37
CA ALA A 63 -1.91 -8.74 -6.22
C ALA A 63 -0.84 -7.69 -5.86
N ALA A 64 -0.71 -7.32 -4.58
CA ALA A 64 0.31 -6.36 -4.14
C ALA A 64 1.74 -6.86 -4.47
N ARG A 65 2.01 -8.15 -4.27
CA ARG A 65 3.31 -8.75 -4.58
C ARG A 65 3.58 -8.81 -6.08
N ALA A 66 2.56 -9.14 -6.89
CA ALA A 66 2.67 -9.11 -8.35
C ALA A 66 3.00 -7.69 -8.83
N ARG A 67 2.29 -6.68 -8.32
CA ARG A 67 2.56 -5.27 -8.61
C ARG A 67 3.99 -4.87 -8.27
N PHE A 68 4.48 -5.21 -7.07
CA PHE A 68 5.88 -4.93 -6.71
C PHE A 68 6.89 -5.68 -7.60
N THR A 69 6.54 -6.88 -8.07
CA THR A 69 7.40 -7.66 -8.97
C THR A 69 7.48 -7.02 -10.36
N ASP A 70 6.36 -6.52 -10.86
CA ASP A 70 6.30 -5.81 -12.15
C ASP A 70 6.87 -4.39 -12.05
N TYR A 71 6.71 -3.74 -10.90
CA TYR A 71 7.10 -2.36 -10.61
C TYR A 71 7.73 -2.29 -9.21
N ALA A 72 9.04 -2.44 -9.15
CA ALA A 72 9.81 -2.35 -7.91
C ALA A 72 10.02 -0.88 -7.49
N GLU A 73 8.93 -0.24 -7.07
CA GLU A 73 8.88 1.18 -6.72
C GLU A 73 8.36 1.37 -5.27
N PRO A 74 8.63 2.52 -4.63
CA PRO A 74 8.25 2.75 -3.23
C PRO A 74 6.74 2.68 -2.94
N GLY A 75 5.87 3.00 -3.89
CA GLY A 75 4.41 2.94 -3.70
C GLY A 75 3.89 1.51 -3.59
N GLU A 76 4.40 0.63 -4.45
CA GLU A 76 4.08 -0.80 -4.48
C GLU A 76 4.61 -1.48 -3.23
N LEU A 77 5.82 -1.10 -2.80
CA LEU A 77 6.38 -1.57 -1.54
C LEU A 77 5.56 -1.09 -0.34
N PHE A 78 5.06 0.14 -0.35
CA PHE A 78 4.17 0.63 0.71
C PHE A 78 2.91 -0.25 0.81
N ALA A 79 2.25 -0.56 -0.30
CA ALA A 79 1.05 -1.40 -0.29
C ALA A 79 1.36 -2.83 0.23
N LEU A 80 2.43 -3.44 -0.27
CA LEU A 80 2.88 -4.77 0.15
C LEU A 80 3.24 -4.81 1.65
N GLY A 81 4.05 -3.83 2.10
CA GLY A 81 4.49 -3.72 3.47
C GLY A 81 3.36 -3.45 4.45
N THR A 82 2.39 -2.61 4.07
CA THR A 82 1.21 -2.33 4.89
C THR A 82 0.41 -3.59 5.18
N LEU A 83 0.19 -4.45 4.17
CA LEU A 83 -0.49 -5.74 4.36
C LEU A 83 0.31 -6.67 5.29
N ALA A 84 1.61 -6.81 5.05
CA ALA A 84 2.49 -7.65 5.87
C ALA A 84 2.46 -7.22 7.35
N LEU A 85 2.62 -5.92 7.60
CA LEU A 85 2.64 -5.35 8.94
C LEU A 85 1.27 -5.47 9.62
N HIS A 86 0.18 -5.25 8.89
CA HIS A 86 -1.17 -5.35 9.43
C HIS A 86 -1.53 -6.79 9.87
N TRP A 87 -1.18 -7.79 9.06
CA TRP A 87 -1.43 -9.18 9.42
C TRP A 87 -0.47 -9.73 10.47
N GLY A 88 0.68 -9.08 10.68
CA GLY A 88 1.67 -9.49 11.68
C GLY A 88 2.30 -10.86 11.38
N ASP A 89 2.23 -11.32 10.14
CA ASP A 89 2.83 -12.58 9.71
C ASP A 89 4.33 -12.38 9.49
N ALA A 90 5.15 -13.10 10.26
CA ALA A 90 6.59 -12.93 10.28
C ALA A 90 7.24 -13.18 8.91
N ASP A 91 6.71 -14.12 8.12
CA ASP A 91 7.25 -14.44 6.80
C ASP A 91 6.93 -13.32 5.81
N LEU A 92 5.70 -12.79 5.85
CA LEU A 92 5.29 -11.67 5.00
C LEU A 92 6.07 -10.39 5.35
N VAL A 93 6.30 -10.14 6.64
CA VAL A 93 7.11 -9.01 7.12
C VAL A 93 8.56 -9.15 6.67
N ALA A 94 9.15 -10.35 6.75
CA ALA A 94 10.50 -10.59 6.23
C ALA A 94 10.59 -10.27 4.72
N ILE A 95 9.60 -10.71 3.93
CA ILE A 95 9.53 -10.39 2.49
C ILE A 95 9.48 -8.88 2.27
N ALA A 96 8.67 -8.14 3.04
CA ALA A 96 8.57 -6.69 2.90
C ALA A 96 9.89 -5.98 3.28
N ILE A 97 10.60 -6.46 4.31
CA ILE A 97 11.90 -5.92 4.72
C ILE A 97 12.96 -6.17 3.64
N ASP A 98 13.02 -7.39 3.09
CA ASP A 98 13.95 -7.74 2.03
C ASP A 98 13.67 -6.92 0.76
N ALA A 99 12.39 -6.74 0.42
CA ALA A 99 11.96 -5.87 -0.67
C ALA A 99 12.40 -4.41 -0.44
N ALA A 100 12.23 -3.88 0.78
CA ALA A 100 12.69 -2.55 1.14
C ALA A 100 14.21 -2.40 1.05
N ALA A 101 14.96 -3.40 1.52
CA ALA A 101 16.41 -3.42 1.42
C ALA A 101 16.88 -3.35 -0.05
N SER A 102 16.16 -4.01 -0.97
CA SER A 102 16.49 -3.96 -2.40
C SER A 102 16.28 -2.60 -3.06
N LEU A 103 15.38 -1.76 -2.51
CA LEU A 103 15.13 -0.39 -2.95
C LEU A 103 15.96 0.68 -2.20
N GLY A 104 16.74 0.28 -1.19
CA GLY A 104 17.56 1.18 -0.39
C GLY A 104 16.76 2.17 0.47
N GLU A 105 17.28 3.38 0.67
CA GLU A 105 16.68 4.43 1.52
C GLU A 105 15.22 4.74 1.17
N ALA A 106 14.89 4.81 -0.13
CA ALA A 106 13.54 5.08 -0.59
C ALA A 106 12.57 3.95 -0.17
N GLY A 107 13.03 2.70 -0.21
CA GLY A 107 12.26 1.54 0.23
C GLY A 107 12.03 1.53 1.74
N LEU A 108 13.07 1.76 2.53
CA LEU A 108 12.96 1.84 3.98
C LEU A 108 12.04 2.98 4.43
N SER A 109 12.12 4.14 3.76
CA SER A 109 11.21 5.26 3.98
C SER A 109 9.75 4.91 3.68
N SER A 110 9.49 4.04 2.69
CA SER A 110 8.11 3.65 2.35
C SER A 110 7.42 2.83 3.44
N LEU A 111 8.17 1.98 4.17
CA LEU A 111 7.63 1.16 5.26
C LEU A 111 7.36 1.95 6.56
N SER A 112 7.86 3.19 6.66
CA SER A 112 7.81 4.01 7.88
C SER A 112 6.85 5.19 7.80
N ALA A 113 6.18 5.40 6.66
CA ALA A 113 5.29 6.54 6.43
C ALA A 113 3.81 6.15 6.65
N PRO A 114 3.21 6.45 7.81
CA PRO A 114 1.83 6.07 8.09
C PRO A 114 0.83 6.87 7.25
N VAL A 115 -0.33 6.25 6.97
CA VAL A 115 -1.54 6.99 6.60
C VAL A 115 -2.02 7.77 7.82
N ALA A 116 -2.50 8.99 7.65
CA ALA A 116 -3.08 9.73 8.77
C ALA A 116 -4.35 8.99 9.23
N PRO A 117 -4.58 8.84 10.55
CA PRO A 117 -5.83 8.24 11.01
C PRO A 117 -7.03 9.06 10.51
N PRO A 118 -8.16 8.41 10.17
CA PRO A 118 -9.37 9.15 9.82
C PRO A 118 -9.85 10.02 11.01
N PRO A 119 -10.52 11.15 10.75
CA PRO A 119 -11.03 12.05 11.78
C PRO A 119 -12.10 11.43 12.67
#